data_AF-E0VN30-F1
#
_entry.id   AF-E0VN30-F1
#
_cell.length_a   1.000
_cell.length_b   1.000
_cell.length_c   1.000
_cell.angle_alpha   90.00
_cell.angle_beta   90.00
_cell.angle_gamma   90.00
#
_symmetry.space_group_name_H-M   'P 1'
#
loop_
_entity.id
_entity.type
_entity.pdbx_description
1 polymer ?
#
loop_
_entity_poly.entity_id
_entity_poly.type
_entity_poly.pdbx_seq_one_letter_code
_entity_poly.pdbx_strand_id
1 'polypeptide(L)'
;MWGCLGGLSERKLPKDVPCIDLLIHWNSTPKEGKGKTHVELTHRLNQIGRQDLAQWLSKTVFHQLSKDVKLSLNTSKIQETTIYWYLLDTWHLVFVTMPKEIKEIKDFLLNARRKDAKSVKIKKNAENTKFKVRCSKYLYTLVITDKEKAEKLKQSLPPGLQVKEVKKGEKK
;
A
#
# COMPACT_ATOMS: atom_id res chain seq x y z
N MET A 1 -52.11 14.59 29.44
CA MET A 1 -51.63 15.99 29.44
C MET A 1 -50.23 15.99 28.84
N TRP A 2 -50.13 16.17 27.53
CA TRP A 2 -48.87 16.32 26.80
C TRP A 2 -48.64 17.82 26.60
N GLY A 3 -47.46 18.33 26.95
CA GLY A 3 -47.14 19.75 26.88
C GLY A 3 -45.65 19.98 26.59
N CYS A 4 -45.34 20.04 25.30
CA CYS A 4 -44.33 20.86 24.63
C CYS A 4 -43.05 21.28 25.39
N LEU A 5 -41.94 20.60 25.07
CA LEU A 5 -40.66 21.28 24.83
C LEU A 5 -40.38 21.22 23.33
N GLY A 6 -40.68 22.32 22.64
CA GLY A 6 -40.37 22.51 21.23
C GLY A 6 -38.90 22.85 21.01
N GLY A 7 -38.43 22.67 19.78
CA GLY A 7 -37.24 23.40 19.32
C GLY A 7 -36.21 22.65 18.48
N LEU A 8 -36.59 21.70 17.62
CA LEU A 8 -35.82 21.45 16.40
C LEU A 8 -36.82 21.38 15.25
N SER A 9 -37.12 22.58 14.77
CA SER A 9 -37.73 22.89 13.48
C SER A 9 -37.66 21.71 12.50
N GLU A 10 -38.82 21.15 12.17
CA GLU A 10 -39.06 20.56 10.87
C GLU A 10 -38.63 21.60 9.82
N ARG A 11 -37.37 21.54 9.38
CA ARG A 11 -36.97 22.25 8.18
C ARG A 11 -37.69 21.53 7.05
N LYS A 12 -38.90 21.98 6.76
CA LYS A 12 -39.57 21.70 5.48
C LYS A 12 -38.63 22.22 4.42
N LEU A 13 -37.77 21.34 3.93
CA LEU A 13 -36.93 21.69 2.82
C LEU A 13 -37.82 22.01 1.61
N PRO A 14 -37.41 22.96 0.77
CA PRO A 14 -38.19 23.37 -0.39
C PRO A 14 -38.59 22.13 -1.21
N LYS A 15 -39.89 22.05 -1.52
CA LYS A 15 -40.52 20.98 -2.29
C LYS A 15 -40.12 21.03 -3.77
N ASP A 16 -39.41 22.08 -4.16
CA ASP A 16 -39.23 22.49 -5.55
C ASP A 16 -37.97 21.90 -6.18
N VAL A 17 -37.15 21.18 -5.40
CA VAL A 17 -35.99 20.42 -5.91
C VAL A 17 -36.31 18.93 -5.82
N PRO A 18 -36.49 18.25 -6.97
CA PRO A 18 -36.82 16.83 -6.98
C PRO A 18 -35.66 16.05 -6.37
N CYS A 19 -35.98 15.02 -5.59
CA CYS A 19 -35.00 14.20 -4.86
C CYS A 19 -33.92 13.59 -5.79
N ILE A 20 -34.26 13.43 -7.08
CA ILE A 20 -33.35 12.95 -8.13
C ILE A 20 -32.21 13.96 -8.40
N ASP A 21 -32.48 15.27 -8.39
CA ASP A 21 -31.46 16.29 -8.66
C ASP A 21 -30.48 16.42 -7.49
N LEU A 22 -30.98 16.21 -6.26
CA LEU A 22 -30.13 16.10 -5.07
C LEU A 22 -29.29 14.82 -5.06
N LEU A 23 -29.75 13.75 -5.70
CA LEU A 23 -29.00 12.51 -5.90
C LEU A 23 -27.96 12.63 -7.03
N ILE A 24 -28.27 13.34 -8.12
CA ILE A 24 -27.36 13.56 -9.25
C ILE A 24 -26.18 14.46 -8.85
N HIS A 25 -26.41 15.45 -7.97
CA HIS A 25 -25.35 16.28 -7.40
C HIS A 25 -24.51 15.53 -6.34
N TRP A 26 -25.04 14.44 -5.78
CA TRP A 26 -24.34 13.64 -4.79
C TRP A 26 -23.18 12.90 -5.46
N ASN A 27 -21.95 13.14 -4.99
CA ASN A 27 -20.69 12.60 -5.51
C ASN A 27 -20.08 13.32 -6.73
N SER A 28 -20.58 14.52 -7.11
CA SER A 28 -19.95 15.34 -8.16
C SER A 28 -18.68 16.07 -7.69
N THR A 29 -18.47 16.20 -6.37
CA THR A 29 -17.27 16.81 -5.78
C THR A 29 -16.67 15.95 -4.66
N PRO A 30 -15.35 15.86 -4.50
CA PRO A 30 -14.69 14.96 -3.52
C PRO A 30 -14.89 15.33 -2.04
N LYS A 31 -15.63 16.41 -1.73
CA LYS A 31 -15.90 16.86 -0.36
C LYS A 31 -17.38 16.86 0.02
N GLU A 32 -18.31 16.70 -0.92
CA GLU A 32 -19.73 16.62 -0.64
C GLU A 32 -20.21 15.18 -0.45
N GLY A 33 -21.19 15.02 0.45
CA GLY A 33 -21.73 13.70 0.85
C GLY A 33 -21.27 13.22 2.23
N LYS A 34 -20.43 13.99 2.93
CA LYS A 34 -20.01 13.67 4.30
C LYS A 34 -21.03 14.20 5.33
N GLY A 35 -21.78 13.28 5.92
CA GLY A 35 -22.63 13.53 7.10
C GLY A 35 -23.99 14.17 6.78
N LYS A 36 -24.08 15.51 6.80
CA LYS A 36 -25.35 16.25 6.90
C LYS A 36 -26.30 16.03 5.70
N THR A 37 -25.77 15.86 4.49
CA THR A 37 -26.56 15.68 3.26
C THR A 37 -27.23 14.31 3.17
N HIS A 38 -26.57 13.26 3.69
CA HIS A 38 -27.07 11.89 3.64
C HIS A 38 -28.28 11.67 4.57
N VAL A 39 -28.24 12.27 5.76
CA VAL A 39 -29.34 12.20 6.75
C VAL A 39 -30.60 12.85 6.17
N GLU A 40 -30.43 13.97 5.49
CA GLU A 40 -31.52 14.70 4.85
C GLU A 40 -32.14 13.92 3.67
N LEU A 41 -31.30 13.30 2.84
CA LEU A 41 -31.76 12.42 1.75
C LEU A 41 -32.48 11.17 2.28
N THR A 42 -31.96 10.56 3.34
CA THR A 42 -32.59 9.43 4.03
C THR A 42 -33.97 9.82 4.57
N HIS A 43 -34.08 11.00 5.19
CA HIS A 43 -35.36 11.51 5.68
C HIS A 43 -36.36 11.74 4.54
N ARG A 44 -35.93 12.35 3.43
CA ARG A 44 -36.75 12.55 2.23
C ARG A 44 -37.21 11.23 1.60
N LEU A 45 -36.32 10.24 1.47
CA LEU A 45 -36.65 8.92 0.92
C LEU A 45 -37.71 8.20 1.79
N ASN A 46 -37.62 8.36 3.11
CA ASN A 46 -38.65 7.85 4.03
C ASN A 46 -39.99 8.57 3.88
N GLN A 47 -40.00 9.90 3.66
CA GLN A 47 -41.22 10.68 3.39
C GLN A 47 -41.90 10.26 2.07
N ILE A 48 -41.13 9.80 1.09
CA ILE A 48 -41.62 9.28 -0.21
C ILE A 48 -42.02 7.78 -0.11
N GLY A 49 -41.86 7.16 1.06
CA GLY A 49 -42.18 5.73 1.26
C GLY A 49 -41.16 4.76 0.64
N ARG A 50 -39.98 5.24 0.23
CA ARG A 50 -38.87 4.44 -0.32
C ARG A 50 -37.85 4.09 0.77
N GLN A 51 -38.33 3.33 1.75
CA GLN A 51 -37.54 2.92 2.91
C GLN A 51 -36.36 2.01 2.53
N ASP A 52 -36.51 1.23 1.46
CA ASP A 52 -35.49 0.38 0.85
C ASP A 52 -34.28 1.19 0.39
N LEU A 53 -34.52 2.28 -0.34
CA LEU A 53 -33.47 3.19 -0.81
C LEU A 53 -32.83 3.95 0.35
N ALA A 54 -33.62 4.36 1.35
CA ALA A 54 -33.14 5.02 2.55
C ALA A 54 -32.19 4.12 3.37
N GLN A 55 -32.55 2.84 3.53
CA GLN A 55 -31.72 1.83 4.19
C GLN A 55 -30.45 1.52 3.40
N TRP A 56 -30.58 1.34 2.07
CA TRP A 56 -29.44 1.10 1.20
C TRP A 56 -28.42 2.25 1.24
N LEU A 57 -28.91 3.49 1.15
CA LEU A 57 -28.08 4.68 1.18
C LEU A 57 -27.35 4.79 2.54
N SER A 58 -28.07 4.57 3.64
CA SER A 58 -27.49 4.56 5.00
C SER A 58 -26.37 3.52 5.14
N LYS A 59 -26.63 2.28 4.73
CA LYS A 59 -25.64 1.20 4.78
C LYS A 59 -24.38 1.51 3.98
N THR A 60 -24.56 2.13 2.81
CA THR A 60 -23.45 2.51 1.91
C THR A 60 -22.57 3.59 2.54
N VAL A 61 -23.18 4.64 3.10
CA VAL A 61 -22.44 5.72 3.78
C VAL A 61 -21.71 5.21 5.02
N PHE A 62 -22.36 4.38 5.85
CA PHE A 62 -21.68 3.77 7.01
C PHE A 62 -20.52 2.87 6.61
N HIS A 63 -20.66 2.10 5.54
CA HIS A 63 -19.59 1.25 5.05
C HIS A 63 -18.39 2.07 4.53
N GLN A 64 -18.65 3.16 3.81
CA GLN A 64 -17.58 4.06 3.36
C GLN A 64 -16.90 4.77 4.54
N LEU A 65 -17.68 5.29 5.49
CA LEU A 65 -17.14 5.89 6.72
C LEU A 65 -16.33 4.88 7.53
N SER A 66 -16.80 3.64 7.65
CA SER A 66 -16.08 2.56 8.34
C SER A 66 -14.77 2.21 7.64
N LYS A 67 -14.77 2.16 6.30
CA LYS A 67 -13.53 2.01 5.52
C LYS A 67 -12.58 3.17 5.75
N ASP A 68 -13.07 4.41 5.72
CA ASP A 68 -12.25 5.61 5.92
C ASP A 68 -11.69 5.68 7.34
N VAL A 69 -12.48 5.31 8.35
CA VAL A 69 -12.05 5.20 9.75
C VAL A 69 -11.06 4.06 9.93
N LYS A 70 -11.27 2.91 9.30
CA LYS A 70 -10.31 1.79 9.35
C LYS A 70 -9.01 2.16 8.62
N LEU A 71 -9.10 2.87 7.50
CA LEU A 71 -7.94 3.42 6.79
C LEU A 71 -7.22 4.45 7.64
N SER A 72 -7.92 5.34 8.36
CA SER A 72 -7.29 6.34 9.24
C SER A 72 -6.67 5.72 10.49
N LEU A 73 -7.32 4.74 11.12
CA LEU A 73 -6.79 3.97 12.24
C LEU A 73 -5.61 3.08 11.84
N ASN A 74 -5.65 2.51 10.63
CA ASN A 74 -4.49 1.82 10.08
C ASN A 74 -3.38 2.82 9.72
N THR A 75 -3.71 4.04 9.27
CA THR A 75 -2.73 5.10 9.01
C THR A 75 -2.05 5.59 10.29
N SER A 76 -2.76 5.68 11.42
CA SER A 76 -2.16 6.05 12.71
C SER A 76 -1.33 4.93 13.34
N LYS A 77 -1.76 3.66 13.21
CA LYS A 77 -0.90 2.48 13.52
C LYS A 77 0.31 2.40 12.61
N ILE A 78 0.16 2.82 11.34
CA ILE A 78 1.27 2.97 10.42
C ILE A 78 2.16 4.09 10.97
N GLN A 79 1.76 5.34 11.20
CA GLN A 79 2.67 6.44 11.59
C GLN A 79 3.59 6.20 12.82
N GLU A 80 3.09 5.62 13.92
CA GLU A 80 3.97 5.28 15.07
C GLU A 80 4.94 4.13 14.76
N THR A 81 4.51 3.16 13.94
CA THR A 81 5.41 2.10 13.47
C THR A 81 6.28 2.56 12.30
N THR A 82 5.85 3.52 11.48
CA THR A 82 6.60 4.05 10.35
C THR A 82 7.67 5.02 10.79
N ILE A 83 7.56 5.79 11.88
CA ILE A 83 8.72 6.61 12.30
C ILE A 83 9.89 5.72 12.73
N TYR A 84 9.62 4.63 13.46
CA TYR A 84 10.65 3.65 13.83
C TYR A 84 11.09 2.74 12.67
N TRP A 85 10.17 2.37 11.76
CA TRP A 85 10.54 1.65 10.52
C TRP A 85 11.27 2.55 9.51
N TYR A 86 10.94 3.83 9.39
CA TYR A 86 11.65 4.78 8.55
C TYR A 86 13.03 5.08 9.13
N LEU A 87 13.20 5.27 10.45
CA LEU A 87 14.55 5.44 11.01
C LEU A 87 15.45 4.20 10.84
N LEU A 88 14.89 2.98 10.76
CA LEU A 88 15.67 1.75 10.55
C LEU A 88 15.82 1.34 9.06
N ASP A 89 14.83 1.60 8.19
CA ASP A 89 14.91 1.29 6.75
C ASP A 89 15.55 2.39 5.90
N THR A 90 15.58 3.65 6.38
CA THR A 90 16.27 4.75 5.66
C THR A 90 17.80 4.59 5.70
N TRP A 91 18.34 3.69 6.53
CA TRP A 91 19.75 3.29 6.49
C TRP A 91 20.04 2.07 5.58
N HIS A 92 19.03 1.40 5.01
CA HIS A 92 19.23 0.19 4.18
C HIS A 92 18.68 0.29 2.74
N LEU A 93 17.99 1.38 2.39
CA LEU A 93 17.47 1.67 1.03
C LEU A 93 18.07 2.93 0.41
N VAL A 94 19.35 3.19 0.66
CA VAL A 94 20.08 4.27 -0.04
C VAL A 94 20.38 3.81 -1.48
N PHE A 95 19.64 4.42 -2.41
CA PHE A 95 19.70 4.34 -3.88
C PHE A 95 19.06 3.13 -4.57
N VAL A 96 17.82 3.32 -5.01
CA VAL A 96 17.20 2.62 -6.14
C VAL A 96 17.96 2.99 -7.42
N THR A 97 19.15 2.44 -7.58
CA THR A 97 19.77 2.30 -8.90
C THR A 97 18.95 1.26 -9.65
N MET A 98 18.34 1.59 -10.80
CA MET A 98 17.59 0.63 -11.61
C MET A 98 18.37 -0.70 -11.72
N PRO A 99 17.85 -1.79 -11.14
CA PRO A 99 18.59 -3.05 -11.12
C PRO A 99 18.68 -3.60 -12.53
N LYS A 100 19.85 -4.14 -12.88
CA LYS A 100 20.09 -4.79 -14.17
C LYS A 100 20.09 -6.29 -13.98
N GLU A 101 19.35 -7.00 -14.81
CA GLU A 101 19.37 -8.47 -14.85
C GLU A 101 20.48 -8.94 -15.79
N ILE A 102 21.20 -9.98 -15.36
CA ILE A 102 22.20 -10.69 -16.17
C ILE A 102 21.64 -12.08 -16.45
N LYS A 103 21.62 -12.49 -17.73
CA LYS A 103 21.14 -13.80 -18.16
C LYS A 103 22.23 -14.89 -18.14
N GLU A 104 23.48 -14.51 -18.42
CA GLU A 104 24.60 -15.45 -18.53
C GLU A 104 25.55 -15.43 -17.32
N ILE A 105 26.08 -16.60 -16.97
CA ILE A 105 27.04 -16.76 -15.86
C ILE A 105 28.39 -16.08 -16.17
N LYS A 106 28.81 -16.09 -17.45
CA LYS A 106 30.08 -15.48 -17.88
C LYS A 106 30.10 -13.98 -17.59
N ASP A 107 29.06 -13.28 -18.01
CA ASP A 107 28.89 -11.84 -17.77
C ASP A 107 28.83 -11.50 -16.27
N PHE A 108 28.22 -12.38 -15.48
CA PHE A 108 28.21 -12.21 -14.02
C PHE A 108 29.61 -12.28 -13.42
N LEU A 109 30.43 -13.27 -13.80
CA LEU A 109 31.80 -13.41 -13.31
C LEU A 109 32.68 -12.24 -13.75
N LEU A 110 32.50 -11.74 -14.98
CA LEU A 110 33.18 -10.53 -15.44
C LEU A 110 32.81 -9.33 -14.56
N ASN A 111 31.52 -9.13 -14.28
CA ASN A 111 31.07 -8.02 -13.44
C ASN A 111 31.54 -8.14 -11.98
N ALA A 112 31.60 -9.35 -11.42
CA ALA A 112 32.09 -9.59 -10.07
C ALA A 112 33.60 -9.33 -9.90
N ARG A 113 34.40 -9.45 -10.97
CA ARG A 113 35.85 -9.21 -10.96
C ARG A 113 36.23 -7.74 -11.19
N ARG A 114 35.28 -6.88 -11.56
CA ARG A 114 35.57 -5.47 -11.80
C ARG A 114 35.94 -4.74 -10.50
N LYS A 115 36.80 -3.73 -10.62
CA LYS A 115 37.27 -2.90 -9.50
C LYS A 115 36.16 -2.10 -8.80
N ASP A 116 35.02 -1.88 -9.47
CA ASP A 116 33.88 -1.15 -8.93
C ASP A 116 32.87 -2.04 -8.19
N ALA A 117 33.06 -3.37 -8.21
CA ALA A 117 32.25 -4.31 -7.45
C ALA A 117 32.62 -4.25 -5.96
N LYS A 118 31.66 -3.87 -5.12
CA LYS A 118 31.88 -3.66 -3.67
C LYS A 118 31.49 -4.88 -2.83
N SER A 119 30.36 -5.50 -3.16
CA SER A 119 29.83 -6.62 -2.38
C SER A 119 28.87 -7.47 -3.20
N VAL A 120 28.78 -8.75 -2.88
CA VAL A 120 27.78 -9.67 -3.43
C VAL A 120 26.83 -10.10 -2.33
N LYS A 121 25.54 -9.89 -2.55
CA LYS A 121 24.46 -10.35 -1.68
C LYS A 121 23.84 -11.60 -2.30
N ILE A 122 23.96 -12.73 -1.61
CA ILE A 122 23.39 -14.00 -2.05
C ILE A 122 22.06 -14.21 -1.32
N LYS A 123 20.97 -14.24 -2.09
CA LYS A 123 19.63 -14.50 -1.57
C LYS A 123 19.15 -15.86 -2.05
N LYS A 124 19.06 -16.82 -1.12
CA LYS A 124 18.43 -18.11 -1.35
C LYS A 124 16.91 -17.96 -1.21
N ASN A 125 16.16 -18.33 -2.24
CA ASN A 125 14.71 -18.52 -2.20
C ASN A 125 14.40 -20.02 -2.28
N ALA A 126 13.11 -20.38 -2.18
CA ALA A 126 12.69 -21.79 -2.25
C ALA A 126 13.05 -22.44 -3.59
N GLU A 127 12.79 -21.72 -4.69
CA GLU A 127 12.92 -22.23 -6.06
C GLU A 127 14.15 -21.71 -6.81
N ASN A 128 14.73 -20.59 -6.38
CA ASN A 128 15.87 -19.97 -7.06
C ASN A 128 16.84 -19.30 -6.08
N THR A 129 18.09 -19.14 -6.53
CA THR A 129 19.11 -18.36 -5.83
C THR A 129 19.43 -17.12 -6.65
N LYS A 130 19.38 -15.95 -6.00
CA LYS A 130 19.69 -14.67 -6.63
C LYS A 130 21.03 -14.15 -6.14
N PHE A 131 21.97 -13.96 -7.07
CA PHE A 131 23.26 -13.34 -6.80
C PHE A 131 23.19 -11.87 -7.18
N LYS A 132 23.32 -10.99 -6.18
CA LYS A 132 23.19 -9.54 -6.36
C LYS A 132 24.53 -8.85 -6.15
N VAL A 133 25.22 -8.47 -7.23
CA VAL A 133 26.48 -7.73 -7.17
C VAL A 133 26.19 -6.24 -7.08
N ARG A 134 26.69 -5.59 -6.03
CA ARG A 134 26.65 -4.13 -5.91
C ARG A 134 27.88 -3.53 -6.57
N CYS A 135 27.66 -2.82 -7.67
CA CYS A 135 28.68 -1.98 -8.31
C CYS A 135 28.47 -0.50 -7.92
N SER A 136 29.29 0.39 -8.49
CA SER A 136 29.17 1.84 -8.25
C SER A 136 27.81 2.39 -8.70
N LYS A 137 27.38 2.08 -9.94
CA LYS A 137 26.18 2.67 -10.55
C LYS A 137 24.94 1.77 -10.54
N TYR A 138 25.12 0.46 -10.63
CA TYR A 138 24.00 -0.47 -10.75
C TYR A 138 24.12 -1.63 -9.77
N LEU A 139 22.97 -2.24 -9.47
CA LEU A 139 22.88 -3.54 -8.85
C LEU A 139 22.64 -4.58 -9.94
N TYR A 140 23.60 -5.49 -10.13
CA TYR A 140 23.46 -6.58 -11.09
C TYR A 140 22.89 -7.81 -10.38
N THR A 141 21.85 -8.42 -10.96
CA THR A 141 21.23 -9.63 -10.41
C THR A 141 21.33 -10.77 -11.44
N LEU A 142 21.89 -11.89 -11.01
CA LEU A 142 21.82 -13.17 -11.72
C LEU A 142 20.87 -14.10 -10.96
N VAL A 143 19.91 -14.70 -11.67
CA VAL A 143 18.96 -15.67 -11.11
C VAL A 143 19.34 -17.06 -11.59
N ILE A 144 19.52 -17.99 -10.66
CA ILE A 144 19.82 -19.40 -10.95
C ILE A 144 18.76 -20.28 -10.30
N THR A 145 18.16 -21.17 -11.08
CA THR A 145 17.20 -22.18 -10.63
C THR A 145 17.91 -23.39 -10.03
N ASP A 146 18.98 -23.86 -10.67
CA ASP A 146 19.73 -25.05 -10.26
C ASP A 146 20.57 -24.82 -9.00
N LYS A 147 20.24 -25.52 -7.90
CA LYS A 147 20.92 -25.39 -6.61
C LYS A 147 22.41 -25.76 -6.66
N GLU A 148 22.76 -26.82 -7.37
CA GLU A 148 24.16 -27.26 -7.50
C GLU A 148 25.03 -26.26 -8.26
N LYS A 149 24.50 -25.68 -9.36
CA LYS A 149 25.20 -24.64 -10.11
C LYS A 149 25.39 -23.39 -9.27
N ALA A 150 24.40 -23.04 -8.44
CA ALA A 150 24.51 -21.90 -7.53
C ALA A 150 25.63 -22.11 -6.48
N GLU A 151 25.76 -23.30 -5.89
CA GLU A 151 26.84 -23.57 -4.93
C GLU A 151 28.22 -23.57 -5.60
N LYS A 152 28.35 -24.11 -6.81
CA LYS A 152 29.59 -23.98 -7.61
C LYS A 152 29.92 -22.53 -7.92
N LEU A 153 28.92 -21.73 -8.31
CA LEU A 153 29.13 -20.31 -8.60
C LEU A 153 29.58 -19.52 -7.38
N LYS A 154 29.07 -19.87 -6.19
CA LYS A 154 29.47 -19.27 -4.93
C LYS A 154 30.97 -19.49 -4.63
N GLN A 155 31.49 -20.68 -4.95
CA GLN A 155 32.91 -21.01 -4.80
C GLN A 155 33.80 -20.28 -5.83
N SER A 156 33.27 -19.99 -7.02
CA SER A 156 33.98 -19.27 -8.09
C SER A 156 34.07 -17.76 -7.88
N LEU A 157 33.46 -17.20 -6.83
CA LEU A 157 33.54 -15.78 -6.53
C LEU A 157 34.95 -15.38 -6.09
N PRO A 158 35.43 -14.18 -6.49
CA PRO A 158 36.77 -13.74 -6.12
C PRO A 158 36.86 -13.53 -4.58
N PRO A 159 37.95 -14.02 -3.93
CA PRO A 159 38.08 -14.01 -2.46
C PRO A 159 38.19 -12.61 -1.84
N GLY A 160 38.51 -11.57 -2.63
CA GLY A 160 38.54 -10.18 -2.17
C GLY A 160 37.18 -9.47 -2.15
N LEU A 161 36.11 -10.13 -2.60
CA LEU A 161 34.79 -9.53 -2.71
C LEU A 161 33.91 -9.90 -1.51
N GLN A 162 33.35 -8.90 -0.82
CA GLN A 162 32.55 -9.15 0.37
C GLN A 162 31.25 -9.89 0.04
N VAL A 163 31.11 -11.13 0.53
CA VAL A 163 29.91 -11.95 0.33
C VAL A 163 29.01 -11.88 1.55
N LYS A 164 27.76 -11.44 1.36
CA LYS A 164 26.73 -11.40 2.40
C LYS A 164 25.60 -12.37 2.07
N GLU A 165 25.43 -13.39 2.89
CA GLU A 165 24.32 -14.34 2.76
C GLU A 165 23.09 -13.85 3.51
N VAL A 166 21.95 -13.80 2.82
CA VAL A 166 20.67 -13.42 3.43
C VAL A 166 19.83 -14.68 3.62
N LYS A 167 19.93 -15.28 4.81
CA LYS A 167 19.02 -16.35 5.25
C LYS A 167 17.64 -15.75 5.53
N LYS A 168 16.58 -16.44 5.11
CA LYS A 168 15.19 -16.02 5.36
C LYS A 168 14.82 -16.47 6.77
N GLY A 169 15.22 -15.71 7.79
CA GLY A 169 14.87 -15.98 9.19
C GLY A 169 16.08 -16.02 10.11
N GLU A 170 16.34 -14.87 10.74
CA GLU A 170 16.73 -14.71 12.14
C GLU A 170 16.63 -13.20 12.37
N LYS A 171 15.45 -12.78 12.84
CA LYS A 171 15.27 -11.43 13.37
C LYS A 171 16.10 -11.41 14.65
N LYS A 172 17.20 -10.65 14.64
CA LYS A 172 17.97 -10.36 15.85
C LYS A 172 17.30 -9.24 16.62
#